data_AF-A0A924MV26-F1
#
_entry.id   AF-A0A924MV26-F1
#
_cell.length_a   1.000
_cell.length_b   1.000
_cell.length_c   1.000
_cell.angle_alpha   90.00
_cell.angle_beta   90.00
_cell.angle_gamma   90.00
#
_symmetry.space_group_name_H-M   'P 1'
#
loop_
_entity.id
_entity.type
_entity.pdbx_description
1 polymer ?
#
loop_
_entity_poly.entity_id
_entity_poly.type
_entity_poly.pdbx_seq_one_letter_code
_entity_poly.pdbx_strand_id
1 'polypeptide(L)'
;MIDTTANTSPSTQRRHRVLILGANGRFGLAAAQAFDAAGWDVVAQVRRAPAAGMPARARIVALPTTDIDGIAAHAAGAEVVVHALNPSDYTLWAAELLPMARQGMDIAERLGARFALPGNVYNYGAAM
;
A
#
# COMPACT_ATOMS: atom_id res chain seq x y z
N MET A 1 -39.51 4.00 36.60
CA MET A 1 -38.74 2.89 37.20
C MET A 1 -39.31 1.63 36.55
N ILE A 2 -38.79 1.15 35.43
CA ILE A 2 -37.53 0.39 35.30
C ILE A 2 -36.82 0.78 33.97
N ASP A 3 -35.51 0.92 34.06
CA ASP A 3 -34.54 1.17 32.99
C ASP A 3 -34.64 0.18 31.82
N THR A 4 -34.72 0.70 30.60
CA THR A 4 -34.45 -0.08 29.37
C THR A 4 -33.04 0.26 28.92
N THR A 5 -32.05 -0.46 29.46
CA THR A 5 -30.67 -0.41 28.95
C THR A 5 -30.63 -1.05 27.57
N ALA A 6 -30.70 -0.23 26.53
CA ALA A 6 -30.41 -0.64 25.16
C ALA A 6 -28.93 -1.05 25.07
N ASN A 7 -28.70 -2.36 25.05
CA ASN A 7 -27.39 -2.96 24.84
C ASN A 7 -26.94 -2.66 23.40
N THR A 8 -26.15 -1.60 23.23
CA THR A 8 -25.60 -1.24 21.93
C THR A 8 -24.27 -1.98 21.76
N SER A 9 -24.31 -3.15 21.12
CA SER A 9 -23.10 -3.81 20.65
C SER A 9 -22.29 -2.83 19.79
N PRO A 10 -20.96 -2.71 19.96
CA PRO A 10 -20.18 -1.78 19.15
C PRO A 10 -20.29 -2.20 17.69
N SER A 11 -20.91 -1.35 16.87
CA SER A 11 -20.90 -1.51 15.42
C SER A 11 -19.44 -1.48 14.97
N THR A 12 -18.93 -2.56 14.40
CA THR A 12 -17.58 -2.63 13.83
C THR A 12 -17.53 -1.65 12.67
N GLN A 13 -17.10 -0.41 12.93
CA GLN A 13 -16.88 0.60 11.89
C GLN A 13 -15.89 0.02 10.89
N ARG A 14 -16.30 -0.10 9.62
CA ARG A 14 -15.37 -0.51 8.55
C ARG A 14 -14.24 0.52 8.49
N ARG A 15 -13.01 0.06 8.72
CA ARG A 15 -11.81 0.87 8.56
C ARG A 15 -11.46 0.93 7.08
N HIS A 16 -11.06 2.10 6.62
CA HIS A 16 -10.51 2.27 5.29
C HIS A 16 -9.26 1.42 5.12
N ARG A 17 -9.04 0.88 3.92
CA ARG A 17 -7.92 -0.03 3.65
C ARG A 17 -6.99 0.51 2.58
N VAL A 18 -5.69 0.39 2.83
CA VAL A 18 -4.63 0.76 1.89
C VAL A 18 -3.72 -0.43 1.63
N LEU A 19 -3.33 -0.62 0.37
CA LEU A 19 -2.23 -1.48 -0.02
C LEU A 19 -1.00 -0.63 -0.30
N ILE A 20 0.13 -0.98 0.30
CA ILE A 20 1.42 -0.33 0.05
C ILE A 20 2.36 -1.32 -0.63
N LEU A 21 2.66 -1.06 -1.90
CA LEU A 21 3.62 -1.83 -2.67
C LEU A 21 5.04 -1.33 -2.36
N GLY A 22 5.95 -2.22 -1.98
CA GLY A 22 7.31 -1.82 -1.58
C GLY A 22 7.39 -1.25 -0.17
N ALA A 23 6.59 -1.77 0.76
CA ALA A 23 6.47 -1.25 2.12
C ALA A 23 7.77 -1.30 2.96
N ASN A 24 8.77 -2.07 2.55
CA ASN A 24 10.10 -2.07 3.19
C ASN A 24 11.00 -0.90 2.75
N GLY A 25 10.67 -0.20 1.66
CA GLY A 25 11.42 0.98 1.24
C GLY A 25 11.24 2.13 2.22
N ARG A 26 12.15 3.12 2.20
CA ARG A 26 12.09 4.26 3.12
C ARG A 26 10.74 4.98 3.08
N PHE A 27 10.27 5.30 1.87
CA PHE A 27 8.96 5.93 1.67
C PHE A 27 7.82 4.97 2.01
N GLY A 28 7.88 3.72 1.55
CA GLY A 28 6.83 2.73 1.80
C GLY A 28 6.60 2.47 3.30
N LEU A 29 7.67 2.40 4.08
CA LEU A 29 7.60 2.22 5.54
C LEU A 29 6.97 3.43 6.22
N ALA A 30 7.40 4.64 5.85
CA ALA A 30 6.83 5.88 6.38
C ALA A 30 5.34 6.01 6.04
N ALA A 31 4.95 5.64 4.81
CA ALA A 31 3.56 5.60 4.40
C ALA A 31 2.77 4.57 5.23
N ALA A 32 3.30 3.36 5.45
CA ALA A 32 2.65 2.35 6.28
C ALA A 32 2.39 2.83 7.71
N GLN A 33 3.38 3.48 8.31
CA GLN A 33 3.27 4.08 9.65
C GLN A 33 2.23 5.20 9.69
N ALA A 34 2.23 6.09 8.69
CA ALA A 34 1.29 7.20 8.62
C ALA A 34 -0.16 6.72 8.45
N PHE A 35 -0.41 5.74 7.57
CA PHE A 35 -1.74 5.17 7.37
C PHE A 35 -2.24 4.42 8.61
N ASP A 36 -1.39 3.61 9.28
CA ASP A 36 -1.78 2.93 10.52
C ASP A 36 -2.08 3.93 11.65
N ALA A 37 -1.26 4.99 11.80
CA ALA A 37 -1.51 6.06 12.76
C ALA A 37 -2.81 6.83 12.47
N ALA A 38 -3.20 6.95 11.21
CA ALA A 38 -4.48 7.51 10.78
C ALA A 38 -5.67 6.53 10.94
N GLY A 39 -5.45 5.33 11.47
CA GLY A 39 -6.49 4.35 11.76
C GLY A 39 -6.88 3.46 10.57
N TRP A 40 -6.13 3.49 9.47
CA TRP A 40 -6.39 2.62 8.31
C TRP A 40 -5.95 1.18 8.58
N ASP A 41 -6.57 0.25 7.87
CA ASP A 41 -6.07 -1.13 7.75
C ASP A 41 -4.99 -1.17 6.66
N VAL A 42 -3.75 -1.41 7.08
CA VAL A 42 -2.58 -1.44 6.19
C VAL A 42 -2.32 -2.86 5.71
N VAL A 43 -2.26 -3.05 4.39
CA VAL A 43 -1.71 -4.23 3.73
C VAL A 43 -0.34 -3.85 3.16
N ALA A 44 0.73 -4.45 3.67
CA ALA A 44 2.10 -4.11 3.34
C ALA A 44 2.70 -5.21 2.45
N GLN A 45 2.85 -4.92 1.16
CA GLN A 45 3.55 -5.82 0.25
C GLN A 45 5.07 -5.61 0.38
N VAL A 46 5.79 -6.71 0.55
CA VAL A 46 7.24 -6.74 0.76
C VAL A 46 7.88 -7.87 -0.06
N ARG A 47 9.15 -7.71 -0.44
CA ARG A 47 9.93 -8.78 -1.11
C ARG A 47 10.73 -9.65 -0.14
N ARG A 48 10.91 -9.20 1.10
CA ARG A 48 11.76 -9.81 2.14
C ARG A 48 11.03 -9.70 3.47
N ALA A 49 11.65 -10.17 4.56
CA ALA A 49 11.14 -9.95 5.91
C ALA A 49 10.78 -8.47 6.15
N PRO A 50 9.68 -8.18 6.87
CA PRO A 50 9.24 -6.81 7.10
C PRO A 50 10.32 -6.01 7.81
N ALA A 51 10.51 -4.75 7.39
CA ALA A 51 11.47 -3.85 8.00
C ALA A 51 11.13 -3.57 9.48
N ALA A 52 12.15 -3.29 10.29
CA ALA A 52 11.94 -2.78 11.64
C ALA A 52 11.09 -1.50 11.59
N GLY A 53 10.10 -1.39 12.48
CA GLY A 53 9.15 -0.28 12.50
C GLY A 53 7.92 -0.45 11.60
N MET A 54 7.79 -1.57 10.88
CA MET A 54 6.51 -1.92 10.24
C MET A 54 5.40 -1.97 11.29
N PRO A 55 4.22 -1.37 11.06
CA PRO A 55 3.15 -1.38 12.05
C PRO A 55 2.76 -2.80 12.46
N ALA A 56 2.59 -3.05 13.77
CA ALA A 56 2.27 -4.38 14.28
C ALA A 56 0.94 -4.94 13.73
N ARG A 57 0.01 -4.05 13.36
CA ARG A 57 -1.28 -4.38 12.76
C ARG A 57 -1.23 -4.59 11.24
N ALA A 58 -0.12 -4.24 10.58
CA ALA A 58 -0.03 -4.35 9.13
C ALA A 58 -0.09 -5.82 8.69
N ARG A 59 -0.95 -6.11 7.72
CA ARG A 59 -0.98 -7.43 7.07
C ARG A 59 0.19 -7.51 6.09
N ILE A 60 1.11 -8.42 6.34
CA ILE A 60 2.26 -8.63 5.45
C ILE A 60 1.87 -9.50 4.26
N VAL A 61 2.20 -9.05 3.05
CA VAL A 61 2.06 -9.82 1.81
C VAL A 61 3.44 -9.99 1.19
N ALA A 62 4.02 -11.19 1.34
CA ALA A 62 5.35 -11.53 0.85
C ALA A 62 5.29 -12.20 -0.54
N LEU A 63 4.59 -11.56 -1.48
CA LEU A 63 4.44 -12.02 -2.87
C LEU A 63 5.19 -11.08 -3.82
N PRO A 64 5.76 -11.59 -4.93
CA PRO A 64 6.31 -10.74 -5.97
C PRO A 64 5.19 -9.89 -6.61
N THR A 65 5.50 -8.66 -7.04
CA THR A 65 4.51 -7.75 -7.65
C THR A 65 3.99 -8.20 -9.01
N THR A 66 4.59 -9.24 -9.58
CA THR A 66 4.06 -9.95 -10.75
C THR A 66 2.87 -10.85 -10.42
N ASP A 67 2.67 -11.22 -9.14
CA ASP A 67 1.51 -11.99 -8.69
C ASP A 67 0.34 -11.05 -8.36
N ILE A 68 -0.27 -10.52 -9.42
CA ILE A 68 -1.33 -9.51 -9.36
C ILE A 68 -2.55 -10.03 -8.58
N ASP A 69 -3.03 -11.23 -8.93
CA ASP A 69 -4.21 -11.82 -8.31
C ASP A 69 -3.95 -12.24 -6.85
N GLY A 70 -2.77 -12.79 -6.55
CA GLY A 70 -2.39 -13.15 -5.19
C GLY A 70 -2.34 -11.92 -4.29
N ILE A 71 -1.74 -10.83 -4.75
CA ILE A 71 -1.73 -9.57 -4.00
C ILE A 71 -3.14 -8.99 -3.85
N ALA A 72 -3.93 -8.95 -4.93
CA ALA A 72 -5.28 -8.42 -4.90
C ALA A 72 -6.21 -9.22 -3.95
N ALA A 73 -6.07 -10.54 -3.88
CA ALA A 73 -6.82 -11.36 -2.95
C ALA A 73 -6.53 -11.00 -1.48
N HIS A 74 -5.26 -10.77 -1.13
CA HIS A 74 -4.86 -10.35 0.21
C HIS A 74 -5.25 -8.91 0.54
N ALA A 75 -5.33 -8.06 -0.50
CA ALA A 75 -5.66 -6.64 -0.40
C ALA A 75 -7.13 -6.33 -0.71
N ALA A 76 -8.01 -7.34 -0.80
CA ALA A 76 -9.40 -7.16 -1.20
C ALA A 76 -10.09 -6.04 -0.41
N GLY A 77 -10.75 -5.11 -1.10
CA GLY A 77 -11.39 -3.95 -0.51
C GLY A 77 -10.44 -2.81 -0.10
N ALA A 78 -9.17 -2.86 -0.52
CA ALA A 78 -8.31 -1.68 -0.50
C ALA A 78 -8.90 -0.60 -1.40
N GLU A 79 -8.98 0.62 -0.88
CA GLU A 79 -9.49 1.79 -1.61
C GLU A 79 -8.36 2.55 -2.32
N VAL A 80 -7.12 2.35 -1.86
CA VAL A 80 -5.92 3.01 -2.36
C VAL A 80 -4.78 1.99 -2.47
N VAL A 81 -4.04 2.07 -3.56
CA VAL A 81 -2.75 1.40 -3.76
C VAL A 81 -1.66 2.47 -3.82
N VAL A 82 -0.76 2.47 -2.84
CA VAL A 82 0.42 3.34 -2.82
C VAL A 82 1.58 2.61 -3.49
N HIS A 83 2.08 3.18 -4.57
CA HIS A 83 3.22 2.64 -5.32
C HIS A 83 4.54 3.19 -4.76
N ALA A 84 5.16 2.45 -3.83
CA ALA A 84 6.47 2.79 -3.27
C ALA A 84 7.61 1.91 -3.82
N LEU A 85 7.36 1.20 -4.92
CA LEU A 85 8.36 0.37 -5.57
C LEU A 85 9.42 1.24 -6.24
N ASN A 86 10.67 0.82 -6.10
CA ASN A 86 11.80 1.38 -6.81
C ASN A 86 12.75 0.23 -7.20
N PRO A 87 13.43 0.33 -8.36
CA PRO A 87 14.52 -0.56 -8.70
C PRO A 87 15.59 -0.53 -7.60
N SER A 88 16.21 -1.68 -7.31
CA SER A 88 17.27 -1.75 -6.29
C SER A 88 18.56 -1.07 -6.72
N ASP A 89 18.76 -0.92 -8.03
CA ASP A 89 19.91 -0.25 -8.64
C ASP A 89 19.40 0.88 -9.55
N TYR A 90 20.01 2.06 -9.43
CA TYR A 90 19.63 3.23 -10.22
C TYR A 90 19.86 3.04 -11.73
N THR A 91 20.84 2.23 -12.11
CA THR A 91 21.16 1.95 -13.51
C THR A 91 20.05 1.20 -14.24
N LEU A 92 19.19 0.49 -13.50
CA LEU A 92 18.07 -0.29 -14.05
C LEU A 92 16.79 0.53 -14.23
N TRP A 93 16.76 1.80 -13.82
CA TRP A 93 15.54 2.61 -13.82
C TRP A 93 14.89 2.73 -15.18
N ALA A 94 15.67 2.95 -16.23
CA ALA A 94 15.15 3.06 -17.59
C ALA A 94 14.41 1.78 -18.04
N ALA A 95 14.87 0.62 -17.58
CA ALA A 95 14.29 -0.67 -17.94
C ALA A 95 13.14 -1.08 -17.01
N GLU A 96 13.24 -0.81 -15.71
CA GLU A 96 12.37 -1.40 -14.70
C GLU A 96 11.25 -0.47 -14.20
N LEU A 97 11.43 0.85 -14.24
CA LEU A 97 10.47 1.78 -13.62
C LEU A 97 9.08 1.68 -14.24
N LEU A 98 8.98 1.66 -15.58
CA LEU A 98 7.71 1.55 -16.29
C LEU A 98 7.04 0.17 -16.11
N PRO A 99 7.74 -0.97 -16.26
CA PRO A 99 7.16 -2.27 -15.93
C PRO A 99 6.63 -2.36 -14.50
N MET A 100 7.38 -1.87 -13.51
CA MET A 100 6.94 -1.86 -12.11
C MET A 100 5.69 -1.00 -11.93
N ALA A 101 5.66 0.20 -12.53
CA ALA A 101 4.50 1.08 -12.47
C ALA A 101 3.25 0.40 -13.07
N ARG A 102 3.39 -0.30 -14.21
CA ARG A 102 2.29 -1.06 -14.81
C ARG A 102 1.77 -2.16 -13.88
N GLN A 103 2.65 -2.96 -13.28
CA GLN A 103 2.24 -3.96 -12.28
C GLN A 103 1.44 -3.32 -11.13
N GLY A 104 1.86 -2.14 -10.67
CA GLY A 104 1.13 -1.39 -9.64
C GLY A 104 -0.26 -0.93 -10.11
N MET A 105 -0.37 -0.47 -11.36
CA MET A 105 -1.65 -0.09 -11.97
C MET A 105 -2.56 -1.30 -12.15
N ASP A 106 -2.03 -2.43 -12.62
CA ASP A 106 -2.80 -3.68 -12.82
C ASP A 106 -3.38 -4.18 -11.47
N ILE A 107 -2.60 -4.10 -10.38
CA ILE A 107 -3.08 -4.41 -9.03
C ILE A 107 -4.19 -3.44 -8.60
N ALA A 108 -4.02 -2.15 -8.86
CA ALA A 108 -5.02 -1.14 -8.51
C ALA A 108 -6.32 -1.32 -9.30
N GLU A 109 -6.22 -1.60 -10.60
CA GLU A 109 -7.35 -1.91 -11.48
C GLU A 109 -8.08 -3.16 -11.00
N ARG A 110 -7.34 -4.23 -10.69
CA ARG A 110 -7.89 -5.50 -10.17
C ARG A 110 -8.66 -5.32 -8.87
N LEU A 111 -8.29 -4.33 -8.05
CA LEU A 111 -8.92 -3.96 -6.78
C LEU A 111 -10.03 -2.91 -6.93
N GLY A 112 -10.15 -2.24 -8.08
CA GLY A 112 -10.99 -1.05 -8.24
C GLY A 112 -10.52 0.13 -7.36
N ALA A 113 -9.23 0.19 -7.06
CA ALA A 113 -8.63 1.10 -6.10
C ALA A 113 -7.98 2.32 -6.79
N ARG A 114 -7.85 3.42 -6.05
CA ARG A 114 -7.09 4.59 -6.52
C ARG A 114 -5.60 4.27 -6.52
N PHE A 115 -4.93 4.49 -7.65
CA PHE A 115 -3.48 4.33 -7.76
C PHE A 115 -2.76 5.64 -7.38
N ALA A 116 -1.98 5.61 -6.30
CA ALA A 116 -1.17 6.74 -5.84
C ALA A 116 0.31 6.51 -6.19
N LEU A 117 0.83 7.32 -7.10
CA LEU A 117 2.23 7.30 -7.53
C LEU A 117 2.95 8.57 -7.04
N PRO A 118 3.90 8.45 -6.09
CA PRO A 118 4.76 9.57 -5.72
C PRO A 118 5.67 9.93 -6.91
N GLY A 119 5.48 11.13 -7.46
CA GLY A 119 6.33 11.65 -8.53
C GLY A 119 7.71 12.07 -8.02
N ASN A 120 8.61 12.37 -8.95
CA ASN A 120 9.90 13.02 -8.68
C ASN A 120 10.02 14.33 -9.46
N VAL A 121 11.01 15.15 -9.11
CA VAL A 121 11.26 16.44 -9.76
C VAL A 121 12.21 16.34 -10.95
N TYR A 122 12.71 15.15 -11.32
CA TYR A 122 13.71 15.01 -12.38
C TYR A 122 13.17 15.39 -13.77
N ASN A 123 11.85 15.40 -13.93
CA ASN A 123 11.20 15.84 -15.16
C ASN A 123 11.09 17.37 -15.27
N TYR A 124 11.47 18.09 -14.21
CA TYR A 124 11.43 19.55 -14.15
C TYR A 124 12.80 20.13 -14.48
N GLY A 125 12.85 21.18 -15.33
CA GLY A 125 14.08 21.90 -15.65
C GLY A 125 14.84 21.44 -16.90
N ALA A 126 14.36 20.44 -17.66
CA ALA A 126 14.99 20.06 -18.93
C ALA A 126 14.95 21.15 -20.02
N ALA A 127 14.12 22.20 -19.82
CA ALA A 127 13.95 23.34 -20.71
C ALA A 127 14.19 24.70 -20.03
N MET A 128 14.76 24.72 -18.81
CA MET A 128 15.26 25.95 -18.17
C MET A 128 16.75 26.08 -18.43
#